data_AF-A0A934B2T5-F1
#
_entry.id   AF-A0A934B2T5-F1
#
_cell.length_a   1.000
_cell.length_b   1.000
_cell.length_c   1.000
_cell.angle_alpha   90.00
_cell.angle_beta   90.00
_cell.angle_gamma   90.00
#
_symmetry.space_group_name_H-M   'P 1'
#
loop_
_entity.id
_entity.type
_entity.pdbx_description
1 polymer ?
#
loop_
_entity_poly.entity_id
_entity_poly.type
_entity_poly.pdbx_seq_one_letter_code
_entity_poly.pdbx_strand_id
1 'polypeptide(L)' 'MIIKILIAEDEEITSRHLSYALKNAGHTVTCVDNGLDAWEWIQK' A
#
# COMPACT_ATOMS: atom_id res chain seq x y z
N MET A 1 -8.88 -10.04 -11.47
CA MET A 1 -9.64 -9.65 -10.26
C MET A 1 -8.97 -8.42 -9.68
N ILE A 2 -9.71 -7.36 -9.41
CA ILE A 2 -9.15 -6.12 -8.82
C ILE A 2 -9.22 -6.28 -7.29
N ILE A 3 -8.08 -6.10 -6.61
CA ILE A 3 -7.95 -6.20 -5.15
C ILE A 3 -7.60 -4.83 -4.61
N LYS A 4 -8.07 -4.52 -3.39
CA LYS A 4 -7.64 -3.36 -2.61
C LYS A 4 -6.49 -3.79 -1.71
N ILE A 5 -5.32 -3.18 -1.88
CA ILE A 5 -4.08 -3.54 -1.19
C ILE A 5 -3.63 -2.34 -0.35
N LEU A 6 -3.34 -2.60 0.93
CA LEU A 6 -2.69 -1.66 1.83
C LEU A 6 -1.23 -2.09 2.03
N ILE A 7 -0.30 -1.18 1.81
CA ILE A 7 1.14 -1.39 2.01
C ILE A 7 1.59 -0.51 3.16
N ALA A 8 2.14 -1.11 4.21
CA ALA A 8 2.82 -0.42 5.29
C ALA A 8 4.33 -0.58 5.09
N GLU A 9 4.98 0.49 4.64
CA GLU A 9 6.40 0.48 4.24
C GLU A 9 6.99 1.86 4.54
N ASP A 10 8.00 1.91 5.40
CA ASP A 10 8.64 3.14 5.89
C ASP A 10 9.71 3.67 4.94
N GLU A 11 10.21 2.84 4.01
CA GLU A 11 11.17 3.25 3.00
C GLU A 11 10.48 3.70 1.70
N GLU A 12 10.66 4.97 1.34
CA GLU A 12 9.94 5.63 0.24
C GLU A 12 10.16 4.97 -1.12
N ILE A 13 11.40 4.55 -1.44
CA ILE A 13 11.74 3.98 -2.74
C ILE A 13 11.07 2.61 -2.90
N THR A 14 11.10 1.77 -1.86
CA THR A 14 10.49 0.45 -1.81
C THR A 14 8.98 0.56 -1.92
N SER A 15 8.38 1.48 -1.15
CA SER A 15 6.94 1.77 -1.21
C SER A 15 6.50 2.17 -2.62
N ARG A 16 7.27 3.04 -3.30
CA ARG A 16 7.01 3.45 -4.69
C ARG A 16 7.10 2.28 -5.67
N HIS A 17 8.14 1.44 -5.57
CA HIS A 17 8.30 0.30 -6.46
C HIS A 17 7.15 -0.71 -6.31
N LEU A 18 6.77 -1.04 -5.07
CA LEU A 18 5.64 -1.93 -4.79
C LEU A 18 4.32 -1.34 -5.30
N SER A 19 4.06 -0.07 -5.00
CA SER A 19 2.85 0.63 -5.46
C SER A 19 2.74 0.62 -6.98
N TYR A 20 3.85 0.91 -7.68
CA TYR A 20 3.89 0.92 -9.13
C TYR A 20 3.60 -0.47 -9.72
N ALA A 21 4.28 -1.52 -9.23
CA ALA A 21 4.09 -2.88 -9.72
C ALA A 21 2.65 -3.37 -9.53
N LEU A 22 2.06 -3.14 -8.36
CA LEU A 22 0.71 -3.59 -8.04
C LEU A 22 -0.37 -2.78 -8.76
N LYS A 23 -0.17 -1.46 -8.94
CA LYS A 23 -1.07 -0.64 -9.77
C LYS A 23 -1.02 -1.08 -11.23
N ASN A 24 0.15 -1.39 -11.77
CA ASN A 24 0.30 -1.92 -13.14
C ASN A 24 -0.35 -3.30 -13.30
N ALA A 25 -0.40 -4.10 -12.25
CA ALA A 25 -1.15 -5.36 -12.23
C ALA A 25 -2.68 -5.17 -12.17
N GLY A 26 -3.16 -3.92 -12.14
CA GLY A 26 -4.58 -3.57 -12.12
C GLY A 26 -5.21 -3.58 -10.73
N HIS A 27 -4.41 -3.47 -9.67
CA HIS A 27 -4.91 -3.39 -8.28
C HIS A 27 -5.07 -1.94 -7.81
N THR A 28 -5.96 -1.74 -6.83
CA THR A 28 -6.04 -0.48 -6.08
C THR A 28 -5.07 -0.57 -4.91
N VAL A 29 -4.16 0.40 -4.79
CA VAL A 29 -3.08 0.36 -3.79
C VAL A 29 -3.06 1.65 -2.98
N THR A 30 -3.09 1.48 -1.66
CA THR A 30 -2.83 2.53 -0.67
C THR A 30 -1.50 2.24 0.02
N CYS A 31 -0.67 3.26 0.20
CA CYS A 31 0.60 3.15 0.90
C CYS A 31 0.55 4.04 2.15
N VAL A 32 1.07 3.53 3.27
CA VAL A 32 1.30 4.24 4.52
C VAL A 32 2.74 4.01 4.96
N ASP A 33 3.31 4.96 5.70
CA ASP A 33 4.72 4.98 6.08
C ASP A 33 5.01 4.28 7.41
N ASN A 34 3.97 3.85 8.14
CA ASN A 34 4.13 3.23 9.44
C ASN A 34 2.98 2.28 9.80
N GLY A 35 3.21 1.45 10.83
CA GLY A 35 2.24 0.46 11.28
C GLY A 35 1.02 1.02 12.02
N LEU A 36 1.14 2.20 12.65
CA LEU A 36 0.03 2.86 13.33
C LEU A 36 -1.01 3.35 12.31
N ASP A 37 -0.56 4.02 11.24
CA ASP A 37 -1.41 4.44 10.14
C ASP A 37 -2.08 3.24 9.46
N ALA A 38 -1.36 2.13 9.30
CA ALA A 38 -1.90 0.90 8.74
C ALA A 38 -3.02 0.31 9.62
N TRP A 39 -2.81 0.33 10.94
CA TRP A 39 -3.80 -0.10 11.91
C TRP A 39 -5.06 0.76 11.85
N GLU A 40 -4.92 2.08 11.85
CA GLU A 40 -6.03 3.02 11.72
C GLU A 40 -6.80 2.85 10.39
N TRP A 41 -6.12 2.48 9.31
CA TRP A 41 -6.74 2.19 8.01
C TRP A 41 -7.62 0.95 8.03
N ILE A 42 -7.19 -0.12 8.70
CA ILE A 42 -7.91 -1.42 8.72
C ILE A 42 -9.09 -1.39 9.71
N GLN A 43 -9.04 -0.52 10.72
CA GLN A 43 -10.16 -0.37 11.66
C GLN A 43 -11.39 0.37 11.08
N LYS A 44 -11.26 0.98 9.89
CA LYS A 44 -12.35 1.66 9.18
C LYS A 44 -13.11 0.69 8.28
#